data_AF-A0A840DUR8-F1
#
_entry.id   AF-A0A840DUR8-F1
#
_cell.length_a   1.000
_cell.length_b   1.000
_cell.length_c   1.000
_cell.angle_alpha   90.00
_cell.angle_beta   90.00
_cell.angle_gamma   90.00
#
_symmetry.space_group_name_H-M   'P 1'
#
loop_
_entity.id
_entity.type
_entity.pdbx_description
1 polymer ?
#
loop_
_entity_poly.entity_id
_entity_poly.type
_entity_poly.pdbx_seq_one_letter_code
_entity_poly.pdbx_strand_id
1 'polypeptide(L)'
;MNLETLFVREKKEFNKLIGIASDTFYIENRLPKQVFREQFNYFLFEEFDWAMDKDFWSIIQQLSKETKDDYVLAAVLDPNPVEYFYKEFNYYNWMKLPVNLSPDEYLDVLELGPEESPADAVLYNSYTVIWLPPSMKWAIWGERSYGVCILGFQDVNNSADLLPILKNWRSIDETVLSWVGLNFVNQQLPQEIANTLFLNYSNGVK
;
A
#
# COMPACT_ATOMS: atom_id res chain seq x y z
N MET A 1 -10.85 21.28 0.43
CA MET A 1 -11.89 20.25 0.70
C MET A 1 -11.83 19.90 2.19
N ASN A 2 -12.91 19.41 2.84
CA ASN A 2 -12.76 18.89 4.20
C ASN A 2 -12.19 17.46 4.14
N LEU A 3 -10.90 17.32 4.46
CA LEU A 3 -10.14 16.07 4.33
C LEU A 3 -10.64 14.96 5.28
N GLU A 4 -11.21 15.32 6.43
CA GLU A 4 -11.78 14.35 7.38
C GLU A 4 -12.94 13.53 6.80
N THR A 5 -13.60 14.06 5.78
CA THR A 5 -14.72 13.40 5.10
C THR A 5 -14.28 12.24 4.21
N LEU A 6 -12.97 12.11 3.95
CA LEU A 6 -12.41 11.01 3.17
C LEU A 6 -12.33 9.70 3.99
N PHE A 7 -12.32 9.81 5.31
CA PHE A 7 -12.24 8.67 6.22
C PHE A 7 -13.54 7.87 6.23
N VAL A 8 -13.40 6.55 6.23
CA VAL A 8 -14.52 5.62 6.35
C VAL A 8 -15.05 5.68 7.78
N ARG A 9 -16.35 5.98 7.90
CA ARG A 9 -17.03 6.13 9.20
C ARG A 9 -18.06 5.01 9.41
N GLU A 10 -18.71 4.59 8.33
CA GLU A 10 -19.80 3.63 8.37
C GLU A 10 -19.30 2.19 8.35
N LYS A 11 -19.68 1.39 9.37
CA LYS A 11 -19.33 -0.04 9.46
C LYS A 11 -19.74 -0.83 8.21
N LYS A 12 -20.87 -0.49 7.59
CA LYS A 12 -21.33 -1.12 6.34
C LYS A 12 -20.38 -0.85 5.18
N GLU A 13 -19.85 0.37 5.08
CA GLU A 13 -18.86 0.72 4.06
C GLU A 13 -17.54 0.02 4.34
N PHE A 14 -17.07 0.05 5.59
CA PHE A 14 -15.87 -0.68 6.01
C PHE A 14 -15.95 -2.18 5.65
N ASN A 15 -17.06 -2.86 5.99
CA ASN A 15 -17.26 -4.27 5.69
C ASN A 15 -17.21 -4.58 4.18
N LYS A 16 -17.64 -3.63 3.33
CA LYS A 16 -17.50 -3.77 1.88
C LYS A 16 -16.03 -3.63 1.46
N LEU A 17 -15.34 -2.62 1.97
CA LEU A 17 -13.96 -2.32 1.60
C LEU A 17 -12.98 -3.40 2.07
N ILE A 18 -13.15 -3.94 3.28
CA ILE A 18 -12.34 -5.07 3.78
C ILE A 18 -12.57 -6.34 2.96
N GLY A 19 -13.78 -6.54 2.42
CA GLY A 19 -14.05 -7.62 1.46
C GLY A 19 -13.21 -7.46 0.19
N ILE A 20 -13.23 -6.27 -0.42
CA ILE A 20 -12.43 -5.96 -1.63
C ILE A 20 -10.92 -6.11 -1.34
N ALA A 21 -10.45 -5.63 -0.18
CA ALA A 21 -9.07 -5.83 0.25
C ALA A 21 -8.73 -7.32 0.42
N SER A 22 -9.64 -8.13 0.97
CA SER A 22 -9.44 -9.58 1.13
C SER A 22 -9.48 -10.35 -0.19
N ASP A 23 -10.22 -9.86 -1.18
CA ASP A 23 -10.25 -10.39 -2.55
C ASP A 23 -8.96 -10.06 -3.32
N THR A 24 -8.21 -9.03 -2.87
CA THR A 24 -6.95 -8.58 -3.47
C THR A 24 -5.73 -9.16 -2.75
N PHE A 25 -5.82 -9.28 -1.43
CA PHE A 25 -4.72 -9.64 -0.55
C PHE A 25 -5.07 -10.80 0.40
N TYR A 26 -4.07 -11.58 0.78
CA TYR A 26 -4.06 -12.40 1.99
C TYR A 26 -3.75 -11.48 3.19
N ILE A 27 -4.75 -10.75 3.68
CA ILE A 27 -4.58 -9.72 4.73
C ILE A 27 -4.04 -10.25 6.06
N GLU A 28 -4.15 -11.56 6.28
CA GLU A 28 -3.58 -12.32 7.40
C GLU A 28 -2.08 -12.62 7.26
N ASN A 29 -1.53 -12.50 6.04
CA ASN A 29 -0.12 -12.69 5.79
C ASN A 29 0.67 -11.40 5.99
N ARG A 30 1.99 -11.55 6.12
CA ARG A 30 2.99 -10.49 6.18
C ARG A 30 4.19 -10.91 5.37
N LEU A 31 5.03 -9.95 4.99
CA LEU A 31 6.30 -10.26 4.33
C LEU A 31 7.17 -11.16 5.23
N PRO A 32 7.94 -12.10 4.64
CA PRO A 32 8.17 -12.28 3.20
C PRO A 32 7.16 -13.21 2.50
N LYS A 33 6.10 -13.66 3.19
CA LYS A 33 5.07 -14.52 2.57
C LYS A 33 4.35 -13.78 1.45
N GLN A 34 3.70 -14.53 0.56
CA GLN A 34 2.83 -13.96 -0.47
C GLN A 34 1.63 -13.24 0.18
N VAL A 35 1.50 -11.94 -0.06
CA VAL A 35 0.40 -11.11 0.45
C VAL A 35 -0.64 -10.81 -0.62
N PHE A 36 -0.33 -10.97 -1.91
CA PHE A 36 -1.29 -10.79 -2.99
C PHE A 36 -1.99 -12.09 -3.35
N ARG A 37 -3.26 -11.99 -3.78
CA ARG A 37 -4.01 -13.11 -4.34
C ARG A 37 -3.49 -13.48 -5.73
N GLU A 38 -3.81 -14.69 -6.18
CA GLU A 38 -3.23 -15.32 -7.37
C GLU A 38 -3.46 -14.56 -8.68
N GLN A 39 -4.50 -13.73 -8.75
CA GLN A 39 -4.73 -12.90 -9.93
C GLN A 39 -3.65 -11.83 -10.13
N PHE A 40 -2.85 -11.49 -9.11
CA PHE A 40 -1.71 -10.60 -9.24
C PHE A 40 -0.43 -11.41 -9.44
N ASN A 41 0.30 -11.14 -10.52
CA ASN A 41 1.43 -11.99 -10.92
C ASN A 41 2.65 -11.21 -11.45
N TYR A 42 2.57 -9.88 -11.45
CA TYR A 42 3.69 -9.02 -11.79
C TYR A 42 3.89 -7.99 -10.70
N PHE A 43 5.08 -7.97 -10.12
CA PHE A 43 5.41 -7.24 -8.92
C PHE A 43 6.58 -6.29 -9.15
N LEU A 44 6.43 -5.07 -8.65
CA LEU A 44 7.51 -4.10 -8.55
C LEU A 44 7.61 -3.60 -7.11
N PHE A 45 8.78 -3.12 -6.73
CA PHE A 45 9.12 -2.69 -5.39
C PHE A 45 9.57 -1.24 -5.40
N GLU A 46 9.30 -0.56 -4.29
CA GLU A 46 9.78 0.79 -3.97
C GLU A 46 9.90 0.93 -2.46
N GLU A 47 10.61 1.95 -1.96
CA GLU A 47 10.73 2.22 -0.53
C GLU A 47 9.38 2.61 0.11
N PHE A 48 9.12 2.13 1.34
CA PHE A 48 7.89 2.45 2.06
C PHE A 48 7.79 3.94 2.40
N ASP A 49 8.91 4.56 2.81
CA ASP A 49 8.94 5.97 3.18
C ASP A 49 8.63 6.88 1.98
N TRP A 50 8.97 6.45 0.77
CA TRP A 50 8.58 7.18 -0.43
C TRP A 50 7.07 7.20 -0.63
N ALA A 51 6.34 6.11 -0.30
CA ALA A 51 4.88 6.08 -0.35
C ALA A 51 4.20 7.01 0.67
N MET A 52 4.95 7.42 1.68
CA MET A 52 4.53 8.36 2.71
C MET A 52 4.87 9.82 2.39
N ASP A 53 5.49 10.08 1.23
CA ASP A 53 5.78 11.43 0.73
C ASP A 53 4.73 11.88 -0.30
N LYS A 54 4.59 13.20 -0.48
CA LYS A 54 3.66 13.79 -1.46
C LYS A 54 3.94 13.37 -2.90
N ASP A 55 5.21 13.17 -3.27
CA ASP A 55 5.59 12.85 -4.65
C ASP A 55 5.06 11.49 -5.10
N PHE A 56 4.79 10.57 -4.14
CA PHE A 56 4.10 9.31 -4.38
C PHE A 56 2.76 9.50 -5.11
N TRP A 57 2.00 10.51 -4.70
CA TRP A 57 0.65 10.71 -5.18
C TRP A 57 0.60 10.94 -6.68
N SER A 58 1.60 11.61 -7.24
CA SER A 58 1.70 11.85 -8.69
C SER A 58 1.78 10.53 -9.50
N ILE A 59 2.35 9.47 -8.92
CA ILE A 59 2.37 8.14 -9.54
C ILE A 59 1.00 7.47 -9.42
N ILE A 60 0.36 7.57 -8.26
CA ILE A 60 -1.00 7.05 -8.05
C ILE A 60 -2.00 7.69 -9.01
N GLN A 61 -1.90 9.00 -9.23
CA GLN A 61 -2.77 9.72 -10.17
C GLN A 61 -2.60 9.20 -11.61
N GLN A 62 -1.36 8.97 -12.03
CA GLN A 62 -1.07 8.44 -13.37
C GLN A 62 -1.59 7.00 -13.52
N LEU A 63 -1.32 6.12 -12.55
CA LEU A 63 -1.85 4.75 -12.53
C LEU A 63 -3.39 4.74 -12.59
N SER A 64 -4.03 5.57 -11.77
CA SER A 64 -5.50 5.65 -11.69
C SER A 64 -6.12 6.20 -12.97
N LYS A 65 -5.45 7.14 -13.64
CA LYS A 65 -5.89 7.69 -14.94
C LYS A 65 -5.92 6.60 -16.03
N GLU A 66 -4.88 5.78 -16.12
CA GLU A 66 -4.81 4.69 -17.10
C GLU A 66 -5.84 3.59 -16.82
N THR A 67 -6.12 3.35 -15.54
CA THR A 67 -7.07 2.33 -15.10
C THR A 67 -8.53 2.81 -15.01
N LYS A 68 -8.74 4.13 -15.15
CA LYS A 68 -10.02 4.85 -15.06
C LYS A 68 -10.68 4.73 -13.68
N ASP A 69 -9.86 4.82 -12.65
CA ASP A 69 -10.30 4.84 -11.26
C ASP A 69 -10.44 6.28 -10.78
N ASP A 70 -11.58 6.60 -10.16
CA ASP A 70 -11.88 7.95 -9.65
C ASP A 70 -11.36 8.18 -8.23
N TYR A 71 -11.05 7.11 -7.51
CA TYR A 71 -10.47 7.15 -6.17
C TYR A 71 -9.58 5.93 -5.92
N VAL A 72 -8.73 6.04 -4.91
CA VAL A 72 -7.91 4.93 -4.39
C VAL A 72 -8.21 4.78 -2.91
N LEU A 73 -8.44 3.55 -2.46
CA LEU A 73 -8.51 3.24 -1.04
C LEU A 73 -7.09 3.22 -0.47
N ALA A 74 -6.75 4.15 0.42
CA ALA A 74 -5.59 4.04 1.30
C ALA A 74 -6.05 3.50 2.65
N ALA A 75 -5.56 2.34 3.06
CA ALA A 75 -6.09 1.62 4.20
C ALA A 75 -4.99 1.02 5.07
N VAL A 76 -5.04 1.29 6.38
CA VAL A 76 -4.13 0.72 7.36
C VAL A 76 -4.66 -0.65 7.82
N LEU A 77 -3.82 -1.68 7.68
CA LEU A 77 -4.11 -3.04 8.17
C LEU A 77 -3.48 -3.32 9.54
N ASP A 78 -2.39 -2.63 9.85
CA ASP A 78 -1.67 -2.70 11.11
C ASP A 78 -1.17 -1.30 11.50
N PRO A 79 -1.54 -0.75 12.67
CA PRO A 79 -2.35 -1.35 13.74
C PRO A 79 -3.78 -1.72 13.29
N ASN A 80 -4.41 -2.68 13.97
CA ASN A 80 -5.68 -3.25 13.54
C ASN A 80 -6.78 -2.18 13.40
N PRO A 81 -7.46 -2.07 12.24
CA PRO A 81 -8.41 -0.98 12.00
C PRO A 81 -9.67 -1.05 12.86
N VAL A 82 -10.03 -2.24 13.38
CA VAL A 82 -11.23 -2.45 14.20
C VAL A 82 -10.89 -2.49 15.69
N GLU A 83 -9.99 -3.39 16.08
CA GLU A 83 -9.69 -3.70 17.49
C GLU A 83 -8.84 -2.63 18.17
N TYR A 84 -8.19 -1.78 17.38
CA TYR A 84 -7.46 -0.61 17.86
C TYR A 84 -8.14 0.67 17.40
N PHE A 85 -8.01 1.03 16.12
CA PHE A 85 -8.33 2.39 15.68
C PHE A 85 -9.82 2.75 15.82
N TYR A 86 -10.72 1.89 15.33
CA TYR A 86 -12.17 2.12 15.50
C TYR A 86 -12.61 2.10 16.97
N LYS A 87 -12.02 1.21 17.77
CA LYS A 87 -12.34 1.09 19.20
C LYS A 87 -11.96 2.36 19.98
N GLU A 88 -10.81 2.95 19.68
CA GLU A 88 -10.32 4.15 20.36
C GLU A 88 -10.97 5.44 19.81
N PHE A 89 -11.18 5.54 18.49
CA PHE A 89 -11.55 6.82 17.84
C PHE A 89 -12.93 6.83 17.18
N ASN A 90 -13.65 5.70 17.12
CA ASN A 90 -15.00 5.56 16.55
C ASN A 90 -15.11 5.89 15.04
N TYR A 91 -14.02 5.71 14.28
CA TYR A 91 -13.99 5.68 12.82
C TYR A 91 -12.83 4.80 12.35
N TYR A 92 -12.66 4.57 11.05
CA TYR A 92 -11.58 3.73 10.53
C TYR A 92 -10.48 4.60 9.94
N ASN A 93 -9.21 4.23 10.16
CA ASN A 93 -8.02 4.77 9.48
C ASN A 93 -7.90 4.25 8.03
N TRP A 94 -9.04 4.27 7.33
CA TRP A 94 -9.23 3.85 5.96
C TRP A 94 -9.84 5.02 5.22
N MET A 95 -9.27 5.38 4.07
CA MET A 95 -9.59 6.62 3.38
C MET A 95 -9.84 6.35 1.91
N LYS A 96 -10.91 6.92 1.36
CA LYS A 96 -11.17 6.91 -0.08
C LYS A 96 -10.64 8.20 -0.65
N LEU A 97 -9.42 8.15 -1.18
CA LEU A 97 -8.68 9.30 -1.69
C LEU A 97 -9.10 9.59 -3.14
N PRO A 98 -9.80 10.69 -3.42
CA PRO A 98 -10.16 11.06 -4.78
C PRO A 98 -8.91 11.34 -5.61
N VAL A 99 -8.85 10.84 -6.84
CA VAL A 99 -7.65 10.96 -7.69
C VAL A 99 -7.32 12.41 -8.05
N ASN A 100 -8.28 13.34 -7.92
CA ASN A 100 -8.06 14.76 -8.16
C ASN A 100 -7.43 15.51 -6.96
N LEU A 101 -7.12 14.85 -5.85
CA LEU A 101 -6.33 15.44 -4.77
C LEU A 101 -4.99 15.96 -5.31
N SER A 102 -4.54 17.09 -4.77
CA SER A 102 -3.16 17.52 -5.00
C SER A 102 -2.17 16.66 -4.19
N PRO A 103 -0.88 16.59 -4.58
CA PRO A 103 0.16 15.94 -3.78
C PRO A 103 0.25 16.46 -2.35
N ASP A 104 0.11 17.77 -2.14
CA ASP A 104 0.14 18.35 -0.79
C ASP A 104 -1.11 17.92 0.01
N GLU A 105 -2.30 17.88 -0.59
CA GLU A 105 -3.51 17.36 0.08
C GLU A 105 -3.39 15.86 0.40
N TYR A 106 -2.69 15.07 -0.40
CA TYR A 106 -2.39 13.67 -0.07
C TYR A 106 -1.58 13.58 1.22
N LEU A 107 -0.51 14.36 1.33
CA LEU A 107 0.34 14.39 2.52
C LEU A 107 -0.46 14.90 3.74
N ASP A 108 -1.23 15.99 3.59
CA ASP A 108 -2.10 16.53 4.64
C ASP A 108 -3.08 15.47 5.17
N VAL A 109 -3.62 14.60 4.29
CA VAL A 109 -4.50 13.50 4.70
C VAL A 109 -3.74 12.42 5.49
N LEU A 110 -2.50 12.08 5.10
CA LEU A 110 -1.69 11.12 5.84
C LEU A 110 -1.29 11.63 7.23
N GLU A 111 -1.07 12.93 7.37
CA GLU A 111 -0.78 13.63 8.62
C GLU A 111 -2.01 13.84 9.50
N LEU A 112 -3.21 13.64 8.95
CA LEU A 112 -4.46 13.82 9.67
C LEU A 112 -4.71 12.65 10.62
N GLY A 113 -4.45 12.88 11.90
CA GLY A 113 -4.80 11.97 13.00
C GLY A 113 -6.03 12.42 13.79
N PRO A 114 -6.53 11.59 14.71
CA PRO A 114 -7.48 12.00 15.74
C PRO A 114 -7.00 13.25 16.51
N GLU A 115 -7.89 14.18 16.84
CA GLU A 115 -7.54 15.42 17.56
C GLU A 115 -6.91 15.12 18.93
N GLU A 116 -7.44 14.10 19.61
CA GLU A 116 -6.97 13.61 20.90
C GLU A 116 -5.66 12.83 20.81
N SER A 117 -5.27 12.36 19.62
CA SER A 117 -4.03 11.62 19.39
C SER A 117 -3.47 11.83 17.98
N PRO A 118 -2.83 12.98 17.71
CA PRO A 118 -2.23 13.25 16.40
C PRO A 118 -1.14 12.24 16.01
N ALA A 119 -0.53 11.57 16.98
CA ALA A 119 0.45 10.51 16.75
C ALA A 119 -0.17 9.26 16.08
N ASP A 120 -1.50 9.12 16.08
CA ASP A 120 -2.23 8.05 15.41
C ASP A 120 -2.54 8.32 13.93
N ALA A 121 -2.03 9.43 13.37
CA ALA A 121 -2.09 9.67 11.94
C ALA A 121 -1.41 8.55 11.14
N VAL A 122 -1.88 8.30 9.92
CA VAL A 122 -1.37 7.21 9.06
C VAL A 122 0.12 7.37 8.78
N LEU A 123 0.59 8.61 8.62
CA LEU A 123 2.01 8.89 8.42
C LEU A 123 2.89 8.37 9.56
N TYR A 124 2.39 8.41 10.79
CA TYR A 124 3.17 8.13 12.00
C TYR A 124 2.92 6.73 12.56
N ASN A 125 1.66 6.31 12.68
CA ASN A 125 1.26 5.03 13.28
C ASN A 125 0.64 4.07 12.25
N SER A 126 1.45 3.64 11.29
CA SER A 126 1.09 2.56 10.36
C SER A 126 2.28 1.64 10.08
N TYR A 127 2.05 0.34 10.21
CA TYR A 127 3.03 -0.71 9.93
C TYR A 127 2.70 -1.48 8.65
N THR A 128 1.42 -1.59 8.31
CA THR A 128 0.97 -2.16 7.04
C THR A 128 -0.10 -1.27 6.45
N VAL A 129 0.12 -0.79 5.22
CA VAL A 129 -0.79 0.09 4.49
C VAL A 129 -1.00 -0.45 3.09
N ILE A 130 -2.24 -0.42 2.59
CA ILE A 130 -2.54 -0.77 1.20
C ILE A 130 -3.06 0.44 0.44
N TRP A 131 -2.75 0.48 -0.86
CA TRP A 131 -3.40 1.39 -1.82
C TRP A 131 -4.10 0.54 -2.87
N LEU A 132 -5.42 0.66 -2.94
CA LEU A 132 -6.26 -0.23 -3.73
C LEU A 132 -7.32 0.56 -4.52
N PRO A 133 -7.20 0.66 -5.86
CA PRO A 133 -8.25 1.20 -6.70
C PRO A 133 -9.47 0.26 -6.79
N PRO A 134 -10.68 0.78 -7.06
CA PRO A 134 -11.89 -0.02 -7.30
C PRO A 134 -11.77 -1.03 -8.43
N SER A 135 -11.01 -0.72 -9.48
CA SER A 135 -10.82 -1.62 -10.62
C SER A 135 -10.02 -2.88 -10.28
N MET A 136 -9.25 -2.87 -9.19
CA MET A 136 -8.32 -3.94 -8.79
C MET A 136 -7.29 -4.32 -9.86
N LYS A 137 -7.07 -3.49 -10.88
CA LYS A 137 -6.09 -3.75 -11.95
C LYS A 137 -4.64 -3.65 -11.46
N TRP A 138 -4.42 -2.84 -10.44
CA TRP A 138 -3.20 -2.74 -9.67
C TRP A 138 -3.54 -2.64 -8.19
N ALA A 139 -2.58 -2.96 -7.32
CA ALA A 139 -2.70 -2.76 -5.89
C ALA A 139 -1.32 -2.63 -5.26
N ILE A 140 -1.20 -1.88 -4.17
CA ILE A 140 0.07 -1.71 -3.45
C ILE A 140 -0.07 -2.23 -2.03
N TRP A 141 0.92 -3.01 -1.58
CA TRP A 141 1.12 -3.42 -0.20
C TRP A 141 2.38 -2.77 0.35
N GLY A 142 2.25 -1.87 1.31
CA GLY A 142 3.36 -1.29 2.06
C GLY A 142 3.53 -1.96 3.42
N GLU A 143 4.75 -2.36 3.76
CA GLU A 143 5.08 -2.91 5.08
C GLU A 143 6.33 -2.24 5.67
N ARG A 144 6.12 -1.40 6.69
CA ARG A 144 7.15 -0.54 7.27
C ARG A 144 8.30 -1.33 7.90
N SER A 145 8.03 -2.49 8.50
CA SER A 145 9.05 -3.37 9.09
C SER A 145 10.06 -3.91 8.07
N TYR A 146 9.68 -3.95 6.78
CA TYR A 146 10.57 -4.31 5.67
C TYR A 146 11.03 -3.09 4.88
N GLY A 147 10.53 -1.89 5.20
CA GLY A 147 10.88 -0.64 4.53
C GLY A 147 10.50 -0.59 3.04
N VAL A 148 9.56 -1.42 2.59
CA VAL A 148 9.19 -1.50 1.17
C VAL A 148 7.68 -1.49 0.94
N CYS A 149 7.32 -1.00 -0.24
CA CYS A 149 6.04 -1.18 -0.92
C CYS A 149 6.22 -2.17 -2.07
N ILE A 150 5.22 -3.03 -2.27
CA ILE A 150 5.11 -3.93 -3.41
C ILE A 150 3.88 -3.50 -4.21
N LEU A 151 4.06 -3.20 -5.49
CA LEU A 151 3.00 -2.95 -6.46
C LEU A 151 2.75 -4.23 -7.25
N GLY A 152 1.53 -4.76 -7.19
CA GLY A 152 1.09 -5.90 -7.97
C GLY A 152 0.17 -5.47 -9.12
N PHE A 153 0.31 -6.10 -10.29
CA PHE A 153 -0.64 -5.99 -11.41
C PHE A 153 -1.41 -7.28 -11.64
N GLN A 154 -2.69 -7.15 -12.01
CA GLN A 154 -3.57 -8.28 -12.32
C GLN A 154 -3.28 -8.90 -13.71
N ASP A 155 -2.79 -8.12 -14.67
CA ASP A 155 -2.45 -8.59 -16.03
C ASP A 155 -1.22 -7.85 -16.55
N VAL A 156 -0.19 -8.60 -16.95
CA VAL A 156 1.07 -8.08 -17.50
C VAL A 156 0.84 -7.29 -18.78
N ASN A 157 -0.18 -7.61 -19.58
CA ASN A 157 -0.49 -6.85 -20.79
C ASN A 157 -0.89 -5.42 -20.46
N ASN A 158 -1.51 -5.18 -19.31
CA ASN A 158 -1.81 -3.83 -18.83
C ASN A 158 -0.58 -3.15 -18.21
N SER A 159 0.42 -3.91 -17.73
CA SER A 159 1.61 -3.34 -17.11
C SER A 159 2.52 -2.63 -18.12
N ALA A 160 2.59 -3.07 -19.38
CA ALA A 160 3.50 -2.50 -20.38
C ALA A 160 3.27 -1.00 -20.61
N ASP A 161 2.00 -0.58 -20.63
CA ASP A 161 1.62 0.84 -20.76
C ASP A 161 1.89 1.64 -19.48
N LEU A 162 2.03 0.96 -18.33
CA LEU A 162 2.26 1.57 -17.02
C LEU A 162 3.74 1.64 -16.63
N LEU A 163 4.61 0.80 -17.22
CA LEU A 163 6.06 0.80 -16.94
C LEU A 163 6.74 2.17 -17.13
N PRO A 164 6.40 3.01 -18.13
CA PRO A 164 7.01 4.33 -18.29
C PRO A 164 6.73 5.29 -17.13
N ILE A 165 5.63 5.10 -16.39
CA ILE A 165 5.24 5.88 -15.21
C ILE A 165 6.09 5.47 -14.01
N LEU A 166 6.46 4.19 -13.94
CA LEU A 166 7.00 3.50 -12.78
C LEU A 166 8.53 3.50 -12.74
N LYS A 167 9.18 4.60 -13.12
CA LYS A 167 10.64 4.65 -13.35
C LYS A 167 11.49 4.27 -12.14
N ASN A 168 11.01 4.55 -10.93
CA ASN A 168 11.74 4.26 -9.70
C ASN A 168 11.37 2.88 -9.13
N TRP A 169 10.25 2.31 -9.58
CA TRP A 169 9.80 0.98 -9.18
C TRP A 169 10.55 -0.11 -9.91
N ARG A 170 10.92 -1.18 -9.20
CA ARG A 170 11.88 -2.17 -9.69
C ARG A 170 11.43 -3.59 -9.41
N SER A 171 11.75 -4.52 -10.30
CA SER A 171 11.58 -5.94 -9.98
C SER A 171 12.49 -6.31 -8.80
N ILE A 172 12.13 -7.36 -8.06
CA ILE A 172 12.99 -7.83 -6.96
C ILE A 172 14.39 -8.19 -7.47
N ASP A 173 15.39 -7.60 -6.84
CA ASP A 173 16.82 -7.83 -7.07
C ASP A 173 17.65 -7.38 -5.86
N GLU A 174 18.98 -7.42 -5.98
CA GLU A 174 19.91 -7.08 -4.90
C GLU A 174 19.71 -5.68 -4.32
N THR A 175 19.30 -4.70 -5.13
CA THR A 175 19.04 -3.35 -4.61
C THR A 175 17.75 -3.33 -3.80
N VAL A 176 16.69 -4.02 -4.24
CA VAL A 176 15.47 -4.18 -3.42
C VAL A 176 15.81 -4.88 -2.10
N LEU A 177 16.61 -5.95 -2.15
CA LEU A 177 17.06 -6.64 -0.95
C LEU A 177 17.91 -5.75 -0.04
N SER A 178 18.68 -4.82 -0.59
CA SER A 178 19.45 -3.86 0.20
C SER A 178 18.54 -2.90 0.98
N TRP A 179 17.44 -2.42 0.39
CA TRP A 179 16.44 -1.61 1.08
C TRP A 179 15.81 -2.37 2.25
N VAL A 180 15.41 -3.61 1.99
CA VAL A 180 14.85 -4.49 3.02
C VAL A 180 15.87 -4.75 4.13
N GLY A 181 17.13 -5.02 3.75
CA GLY A 181 18.22 -5.30 4.67
C GLY A 181 18.46 -4.20 5.70
N LEU A 182 18.24 -2.92 5.34
CA LEU A 182 18.39 -1.78 6.26
C LEU A 182 17.52 -1.89 7.53
N ASN A 183 16.43 -2.65 7.47
CA ASN A 183 15.50 -2.85 8.58
C ASN A 183 15.87 -4.02 9.51
N PHE A 184 16.93 -4.75 9.19
CA PHE A 184 17.42 -5.88 10.01
C PHE A 184 18.64 -5.48 10.84
N VAL A 185 18.89 -6.24 11.91
CA VAL A 185 20.06 -6.05 12.76
C VAL A 185 21.34 -6.11 11.91
N ASN A 186 22.24 -5.14 12.13
CA ASN A 186 23.47 -4.95 11.36
C ASN A 186 23.26 -4.72 9.85
N GLN A 187 22.05 -4.35 9.44
CA GLN A 187 21.67 -4.15 8.03
C GLN A 187 21.86 -5.41 7.17
N GLN A 188 21.69 -6.59 7.79
CA GLN A 188 21.89 -7.89 7.14
C GLN A 188 20.55 -8.63 7.01
N LEU A 189 20.08 -8.78 5.78
CA LEU A 189 18.89 -9.56 5.46
C LEU A 189 19.20 -11.07 5.57
N PRO A 190 18.48 -11.84 6.41
CA PRO A 190 18.63 -13.29 6.45
C PRO A 190 18.32 -13.92 5.09
N GLN A 191 19.15 -14.86 4.64
CA GLN A 191 19.02 -15.51 3.33
C GLN A 191 17.67 -16.21 3.14
N GLU A 192 17.08 -16.77 4.20
CA GLU A 192 15.75 -17.38 4.16
C GLU A 192 14.67 -16.36 3.77
N ILE A 193 14.76 -15.14 4.28
CA ILE A 193 13.83 -14.06 3.97
C ILE A 193 14.02 -13.62 2.51
N ALA A 194 15.27 -13.39 2.09
CA ALA A 194 15.58 -13.06 0.69
C ALA A 194 15.05 -14.12 -0.28
N ASN A 195 15.30 -15.40 -0.01
CA ASN A 195 14.82 -16.51 -0.84
C ASN A 195 13.29 -16.56 -0.89
N THR A 196 12.62 -16.31 0.23
CA THR A 196 11.15 -16.31 0.30
C THR A 196 10.55 -15.13 -0.47
N LEU A 197 11.20 -13.96 -0.42
CA LEU A 197 10.80 -12.81 -1.23
C LEU A 197 10.96 -13.11 -2.73
N PHE A 198 12.10 -13.64 -3.18
CA PHE A 198 12.29 -14.05 -4.57
C PHE A 198 11.25 -15.08 -5.01
N LEU A 199 11.02 -16.13 -4.21
CA LEU A 199 10.05 -17.17 -4.51
C LEU A 199 8.63 -16.62 -4.73
N ASN A 200 8.22 -15.62 -3.93
CA ASN A 200 6.86 -15.09 -3.97
C ASN A 200 6.68 -13.95 -4.98
N TYR A 201 7.72 -13.17 -5.27
CA TYR A 201 7.59 -11.89 -5.96
C TYR A 201 8.46 -11.73 -7.22
N SER A 202 9.22 -12.75 -7.63
CA SER A 202 9.91 -12.71 -8.92
C SER A 202 8.94 -12.71 -10.11
N ASN A 203 9.17 -11.80 -11.05
CA ASN A 203 8.47 -11.76 -12.33
C ASN A 203 9.05 -12.84 -13.25
N GLY A 204 8.22 -13.79 -13.71
CA GLY A 204 8.59 -14.66 -14.84
C GLY A 204 9.03 -16.09 -14.55
N VAL A 205 8.64 -16.72 -13.43
CA VAL A 205 8.54 -18.20 -13.35
C VAL A 205 7.40 -18.58 -12.40
N LYS A 206 6.22 -18.89 -12.95
CA LYS A 206 5.27 -19.84 -12.36
C LYS A 206 4.75 -20.74 -13.47
#